data_AF-A0A811AP41-F1
#
_entry.id   AF-A0A811AP41-F1
#
_cell.length_a   1.000
_cell.length_b   1.000
_cell.length_c   1.000
_cell.angle_alpha   90.00
_cell.angle_beta   90.00
_cell.angle_gamma   90.00
#
_symmetry.space_group_name_H-M   'P 1'
#
loop_
_entity.id
_entity.type
_entity.pdbx_description
1 polymer ?
#
loop_
_entity_poly.entity_id
_entity_poly.type
_entity_poly.pdbx_seq_one_letter_code
_entity_poly.pdbx_strand_id
1 'polypeptide(L)' 'MSGKRYPEEFKTEAVKQVVDRGYSVASVATRLDITTHSLYSRIKKYGPDSSIVQKQRLFPLL' A
#
# COMPACT_ATOMS: atom_id res chain seq x y z
N MET A 1 -23.14 6.67 2.85
CA MET A 1 -21.87 7.44 2.76
C MET A 1 -20.93 6.75 1.80
N SER A 2 -20.67 7.32 0.63
CA SER A 2 -19.62 6.81 -0.27
C SER A 2 -18.34 7.60 0.04
N GLY A 3 -17.45 7.00 0.84
CA GLY A 3 -16.12 7.59 1.06
C GLY A 3 -15.40 7.71 -0.27
N LYS A 4 -14.69 8.84 -0.50
CA LYS A 4 -13.90 9.10 -1.72
C LYS A 4 -13.17 7.82 -2.14
N ARG A 5 -13.58 7.23 -3.26
CA ARG A 5 -12.96 6.02 -3.81
C ARG A 5 -11.68 6.43 -4.53
N TYR A 6 -10.57 6.38 -3.80
CA TYR A 6 -9.27 6.43 -4.44
C TYR A 6 -9.06 5.14 -5.26
N PRO A 7 -8.55 5.24 -6.50
CA PRO A 7 -8.22 4.07 -7.31
C PRO A 7 -7.24 3.15 -6.56
N GLU A 8 -7.31 1.83 -6.79
CA GLU A 8 -6.44 0.84 -6.11
C GLU A 8 -4.94 1.13 -6.35
N GLU A 9 -4.60 1.72 -7.51
CA GLU A 9 -3.25 2.20 -7.84
C GLU A 9 -2.73 3.20 -6.80
N PHE A 10 -3.58 4.13 -6.36
CA PHE A 10 -3.23 5.13 -5.35
C PHE A 10 -2.97 4.49 -3.98
N LYS A 11 -3.66 3.39 -3.66
CA LYS A 11 -3.46 2.65 -2.41
C LYS A 11 -2.17 1.84 -2.43
N THR A 12 -1.80 1.30 -3.58
CA THR A 12 -0.60 0.47 -3.76
C THR A 12 0.66 1.32 -3.83
N GLU A 13 0.59 2.51 -4.42
CA GLU A 13 1.73 3.43 -4.52
C GLU A 13 2.22 3.91 -3.14
N ALA A 14 1.32 4.10 -2.18
CA ALA A 14 1.69 4.43 -0.80
C ALA A 14 2.50 3.31 -0.13
N VAL A 15 2.18 2.04 -0.44
CA VAL A 15 2.92 0.87 0.07
C VAL A 15 4.29 0.79 -0.59
N LYS A 16 4.38 0.97 -1.92
CA LYS A 16 5.67 1.01 -2.65
C LYS A 16 6.60 2.10 -2.15
N GLN A 17 6.06 3.28 -1.83
CA GLN A 17 6.86 4.38 -1.26
C GLN A 17 7.55 4.01 0.05
N VAL A 18 6.89 3.24 0.91
CA VAL A 18 7.46 2.80 2.19
C VAL A 18 8.37 1.59 2.00
N VAL A 19 7.90 0.56 1.29
CA VAL A 19 8.58 -0.73 1.18
C VAL A 19 9.72 -0.69 0.16
N ASP A 20 9.46 -0.19 -1.04
CA ASP A 20 10.44 -0.26 -2.14
C ASP A 20 11.38 0.95 -2.11
N ARG A 21 10.86 2.14 -1.75
CA ARG A 21 11.63 3.41 -1.75
C ARG A 21 12.16 3.82 -0.37
N GLY A 22 11.78 3.11 0.69
CA GLY A 22 12.30 3.33 2.05
C GLY A 22 11.85 4.64 2.72
N TYR A 23 10.78 5.29 2.25
CA TYR A 23 10.25 6.48 2.92
C TYR A 23 9.60 6.12 4.26
N SER A 24 9.71 7.03 5.23
CA SER A 24 9.05 6.84 6.52
C SER A 24 7.53 6.86 6.38
N VAL A 25 6.85 6.01 7.17
CA VAL A 25 5.38 5.96 7.22
C VAL A 25 4.79 7.33 7.56
N ALA A 26 5.41 8.08 8.47
CA ALA A 26 4.96 9.42 8.85
C ALA A 26 5.02 10.40 7.67
N SER A 27 6.15 10.46 6.95
CA SER A 27 6.32 11.36 5.81
C SER A 27 5.33 11.05 4.69
N VAL A 28 5.08 9.77 4.39
CA VAL A 28 4.11 9.38 3.35
C VAL A 28 2.68 9.69 3.80
N ALA A 29 2.33 9.43 5.05
CA ALA A 29 1.02 9.73 5.62
C ALA A 29 0.70 11.24 5.55
N THR A 30 1.65 12.10 5.93
CA THR A 30 1.50 13.56 5.84
C THR A 30 1.33 14.03 4.39
N ARG A 31 2.14 13.53 3.44
CA ARG A 31 2.06 13.93 2.02
C ARG A 31 0.75 13.53 1.34
N LEU A 32 0.17 12.40 1.76
CA LEU A 32 -1.06 11.86 1.18
C LEU A 32 -2.32 12.28 1.96
N ASP A 33 -2.18 13.08 3.02
CA ASP A 33 -3.27 13.47 3.93
C ASP A 33 -4.08 12.26 4.43
N ILE A 34 -3.37 11.25 4.93
CA ILE A 34 -3.95 10.05 5.56
C ILE A 34 -3.35 9.80 6.93
N THR A 35 -4.00 8.97 7.73
CA THR A 35 -3.44 8.54 9.01
C THR A 35 -2.39 7.46 8.83
N THR A 36 -1.35 7.48 9.66
CA THR A 36 -0.32 6.42 9.72
C THR A 36 -0.94 5.04 9.95
N HIS A 37 -1.99 4.95 10.78
CA HIS A 37 -2.73 3.71 11.03
C HIS A 37 -3.35 3.11 9.75
N SER A 38 -3.97 3.95 8.92
CA SER A 38 -4.53 3.50 7.64
C SER A 38 -3.44 2.99 6.69
N LEU A 39 -2.25 3.61 6.75
CA LEU A 39 -1.10 3.22 5.94
C LEU A 39 -0.50 1.89 6.41
N TYR A 40 -0.33 1.67 7.72
CA TYR A 40 0.08 0.37 8.28
C TYR A 40 -0.88 -0.76 7.88
N SER A 41 -2.19 -0.50 7.92
CA SER A 41 -3.19 -1.47 7.51
C SER A 41 -3.05 -1.85 6.02
N ARG A 42 -2.70 -0.89 5.16
CA ARG A 42 -2.43 -1.13 3.73
C ARG A 42 -1.12 -1.88 3.51
N ILE A 43 -0.05 -1.54 4.23
CA ILE A 43 1.24 -2.26 4.15
C ILE A 43 1.04 -3.73 4.56
N LYS A 44 0.27 -4.00 5.61
CA LYS A 44 -0.05 -5.39 6.00
C LYS A 44 -0.84 -6.14 4.93
N LYS A 45 -1.77 -5.45 4.26
CA LYS A 45 -2.65 -6.07 3.25
C LYS A 45 -1.99 -6.27 1.88
N TYR A 46 -1.13 -5.34 1.47
CA TYR A 46 -0.56 -5.26 0.11
C TYR A 46 0.97 -5.22 0.08
N GLY A 47 1.64 -5.35 1.22
CA GLY A 47 3.09 -5.47 1.31
C GLY A 47 3.59 -6.83 0.83
N PRO A 48 4.91 -7.01 0.73
CA PRO A 48 5.54 -8.23 0.20
C PRO A 48 5.22 -9.48 1.01
N ASP A 49 4.92 -9.32 2.31
CA ASP A 49 4.52 -10.42 3.19
C ASP A 49 3.04 -10.80 3.07
N SER A 50 2.27 -10.09 2.24
CA SER A 50 0.86 -10.40 2.06
C SER A 50 0.67 -11.57 1.11
N SER A 51 -0.21 -12.51 1.50
CA SER A 51 -0.55 -13.69 0.70
C SER A 51 -1.16 -13.33 -0.66
N ILE A 52 -1.71 -12.12 -0.81
CA ILE A 52 -2.23 -11.59 -2.07
C ILE A 52 -1.09 -11.27 -3.04
N VAL A 53 -0.05 -10.55 -2.57
CA VAL A 53 1.12 -10.21 -3.41
C VAL A 53 1.94 -11.45 -3.73
N GLN A 54 2.08 -12.39 -2.79
CA GLN A 54 2.77 -13.65 -3.05
C GLN A 54 2.07 -14.47 -4.14
N LYS A 55 0.75 -14.60 -4.11
CA LYS A 55 -0.01 -15.26 -5.20
C LYS A 55 0.21 -14.54 -6.52
N GLN A 56 0.04 -13.21 -6.56
CA GLN A 56 0.23 -12.45 -7.80
C GLN A 56 1.66 -12.57 -8.37
N ARG A 57 2.69 -12.66 -7.53
CA ARG A 57 4.09 -12.88 -7.93
C ARG A 57 4.38 -14.30 -8.39
N LEU A 58 3.60 -15.28 -7.95
CA LEU A 58 3.73 -16.69 -8.35
C LEU A 58 2.95 -17.01 -9.64
N PHE A 59 1.97 -16.19 -10.03
CA PHE A 59 1.16 -16.37 -11.24
C PHE A 59 1.53 -15.57 -12.53
N PRO A 60 2.66 -14.83 -12.68
CA PRO A 60 2.92 -14.09 -13.91
C PRO A 60 3.56 -14.94 -15.03
N LEU A 61 3.72 -16.26 -14.85
CA LEU A 61 4.44 -17.16 -15.77
C LEU A 61 3.58 -18.30 -16.35
N LEU A 62 2.25 -18.18 -16.36
CA LEU A 62 1.36 -19.10 -17.08
C LEU A 62 0.52 -18.36 -18.12
#